data_AF-A0A6A1VQN0-F1
#
_entry.id   AF-A0A6A1VQN0-F1
#
_cell.length_a   1.000
_cell.length_b   1.000
_cell.length_c   1.000
_cell.angle_alpha   90.00
_cell.angle_beta   90.00
_cell.angle_gamma   90.00
#
_symmetry.space_group_name_H-M   'P 1'
#
loop_
_entity.id
_entity.type
_entity.pdbx_description
1 polymer ?
#
loop_
_entity_poly.entity_id
_entity_poly.type
_entity_poly.pdbx_seq_one_letter_code
_entity_poly.pdbx_strand_id
1 'polypeptide(L)'
;MRAQDGHVYLTSFVYSVLEFFILFLRAIYLAILFSPCIAMAPFVDSLGIEFRKRWIHTIHLTLEKAGPAFIKWGQWAATRPDLFPRDLCSELAKLHSNAPTHSFQVTKRTIERAFHRKLPEIFEKFEEKPVASGSVAQVHRATLKYRYPGQQIKPVVVAVKVRHPGVGEAIRRDFMIINFVARISTFIPTLKWLRLDESVQQFGVFMMSQVDLSREAAHLCRFIYNFRRWKDVSFPKPLYPLVHPSVLVETFEQGESVLHYVEELEGHERIKSALARIGTHALLKMLLGWQRKLDPEYDVLHALQSLLFRADMADSLFETIGKFMAA
;
A
#
# COMPACT_ATOMS: atom_id res chain seq x y z
N MET A 1 26.32 -21.27 -33.05
CA MET A 1 25.19 -21.38 -32.08
C MET A 1 25.53 -22.25 -30.85
N ARG A 2 26.72 -22.12 -30.22
CA ARG A 2 27.03 -22.84 -28.96
C ARG A 2 27.74 -21.99 -27.88
N ALA A 3 28.26 -20.81 -28.23
CA ALA A 3 29.01 -19.96 -27.29
C ALA A 3 28.17 -18.88 -26.58
N GLN A 4 27.05 -18.44 -27.17
CA GLN A 4 26.16 -17.45 -26.54
C GLN A 4 25.32 -18.05 -25.40
N ASP A 5 24.96 -19.32 -25.51
CA ASP A 5 24.10 -19.98 -24.50
C ASP A 5 24.85 -20.22 -23.18
N GLY A 6 26.15 -20.57 -23.23
CA GLY A 6 26.95 -20.83 -22.03
C GLY A 6 27.10 -19.61 -21.10
N HIS A 7 27.23 -18.40 -21.66
CA HIS A 7 27.26 -17.17 -20.87
C HIS A 7 25.91 -16.84 -20.23
N VAL A 8 24.80 -17.14 -20.91
CA VAL A 8 23.45 -16.95 -20.37
C VAL A 8 23.18 -17.93 -19.21
N TYR A 9 23.59 -19.19 -19.33
CA TYR A 9 23.47 -20.16 -18.24
C TYR A 9 24.36 -19.82 -17.05
N LEU A 10 25.61 -19.42 -17.29
CA LEU A 10 26.54 -19.05 -16.21
C LEU A 10 26.06 -17.81 -15.46
N THR A 11 25.61 -16.78 -16.19
CA THR A 11 25.04 -15.58 -15.56
C THR A 11 23.77 -15.90 -14.80
N SER A 12 22.84 -16.66 -15.38
CA SER A 12 21.61 -17.13 -14.70
C SER A 12 21.92 -17.92 -13.44
N PHE A 13 22.91 -18.82 -13.48
CA PHE A 13 23.36 -19.59 -12.32
C PHE A 13 23.92 -18.69 -11.21
N VAL A 14 24.81 -17.75 -11.55
CA VAL A 14 25.37 -16.78 -10.59
C VAL A 14 24.26 -15.92 -9.97
N TYR A 15 23.30 -15.44 -10.77
CA TYR A 15 22.13 -14.71 -10.25
C TYR A 15 21.30 -15.57 -9.30
N SER A 16 21.11 -16.86 -9.60
CA SER A 16 20.36 -17.77 -8.73
C SER A 16 21.06 -18.01 -7.39
N VAL A 17 22.38 -18.23 -7.40
CA VAL A 17 23.17 -18.39 -6.16
C VAL A 17 23.13 -17.12 -5.31
N LEU A 18 23.30 -15.95 -5.94
CA LEU A 18 23.21 -14.66 -5.25
C LEU A 18 21.82 -14.43 -4.66
N GLU A 19 20.75 -14.72 -5.41
CA GLU A 19 19.38 -14.58 -4.94
C GLU A 19 19.09 -15.50 -3.75
N PHE A 20 19.58 -16.76 -3.79
CA PHE A 20 19.49 -17.68 -2.66
C PHE A 20 20.21 -17.14 -1.43
N PHE A 21 21.43 -16.62 -1.59
CA PHE A 21 22.20 -16.06 -0.48
C PHE A 21 21.50 -14.82 0.12
N ILE A 22 20.96 -13.92 -0.72
CA ILE A 22 20.19 -12.76 -0.27
C ILE A 22 18.96 -13.20 0.53
N LEU A 23 18.22 -14.20 0.03
CA LEU A 23 17.06 -14.75 0.73
C LEU A 23 17.41 -15.38 2.07
N PHE A 24 18.51 -16.14 2.11
CA PHE A 24 18.99 -16.78 3.32
C PHE A 24 19.38 -15.76 4.39
N LEU A 25 20.18 -14.74 4.03
CA LEU A 25 20.53 -13.66 4.95
C LEU A 25 19.29 -12.89 5.42
N ARG A 26 18.35 -12.62 4.51
CA ARG A 26 17.09 -11.96 4.85
C ARG A 26 16.24 -12.79 5.81
N ALA A 27 16.18 -14.11 5.64
CA ALA A 27 15.48 -15.01 6.53
C ALA A 27 16.11 -15.03 7.93
N ILE A 28 17.44 -15.07 8.04
CA ILE A 28 18.15 -14.96 9.33
C ILE A 28 17.84 -13.63 10.00
N TYR A 29 17.93 -12.53 9.25
CA TYR A 29 17.62 -11.20 9.76
C TYR A 29 16.20 -11.13 10.34
N LEU A 30 15.20 -11.62 9.60
CA LEU A 30 13.81 -11.66 10.05
C LEU A 30 13.65 -12.57 11.27
N ALA A 31 14.28 -13.75 11.28
CA ALA A 31 14.21 -14.66 12.43
C ALA A 31 14.76 -14.02 13.72
N ILE A 32 15.88 -13.30 13.63
CA ILE A 32 16.44 -12.54 14.76
C ILE A 32 15.50 -11.40 15.16
N LEU A 33 14.98 -10.64 14.19
CA LEU A 33 14.11 -9.49 14.44
C LEU A 33 12.77 -9.89 15.12
N PHE A 34 12.22 -11.04 14.75
CA PHE A 34 10.98 -11.57 15.32
C PHE A 34 11.19 -12.42 16.58
N SER A 35 12.44 -12.75 16.96
CA SER A 35 12.70 -13.60 18.13
C SER A 35 12.12 -13.06 19.44
N PRO A 36 12.11 -11.73 19.73
CA PRO A 36 11.49 -11.22 20.96
C PRO A 36 9.97 -11.42 20.96
N CYS A 37 9.31 -11.23 19.81
CA CYS A 37 7.87 -11.45 19.67
C CYS A 37 7.51 -12.92 19.94
N ILE A 38 8.31 -13.85 19.41
CA ILE A 38 8.10 -15.30 19.58
C ILE A 38 8.38 -15.72 21.02
N ALA A 39 9.47 -15.25 21.62
CA ALA A 39 9.85 -15.60 22.98
C ALA A 39 8.84 -15.11 24.03
N MET A 40 8.23 -13.94 23.80
CA MET A 40 7.21 -13.38 24.69
C MET A 40 5.83 -14.03 24.52
N ALA A 41 5.51 -14.58 23.35
CA ALA A 41 4.15 -15.07 23.01
C ALA A 41 3.56 -16.08 24.01
N PRO A 42 4.29 -17.09 24.53
CA PRO A 42 3.74 -18.07 25.47
C PRO A 42 3.32 -17.47 26.82
N PHE A 43 3.81 -16.27 27.15
CA PHE A 43 3.59 -15.63 28.45
C PHE A 43 2.51 -14.55 28.42
N VAL A 44 1.95 -14.27 27.24
CA VAL A 44 0.99 -13.16 27.02
C VAL A 44 -0.24 -13.29 27.90
N ASP A 45 -0.77 -14.50 28.03
CA ASP A 45 -1.98 -14.75 28.82
C ASP A 45 -1.68 -14.98 30.32
N SER A 46 -0.43 -15.26 30.68
CA SER A 46 -0.02 -15.61 32.05
C SER A 46 0.51 -14.43 32.87
N LEU A 47 1.13 -13.43 32.23
CA LEU A 47 1.80 -12.31 32.90
C LEU A 47 0.98 -11.01 32.96
N GLY A 48 -0.32 -11.09 32.65
CA GLY A 48 -1.26 -9.99 32.79
C GLY A 48 -1.25 -8.94 31.67
N ILE A 49 -2.13 -7.95 31.81
CA ILE A 49 -2.48 -6.98 30.76
C ILE A 49 -1.29 -6.11 30.33
N GLU A 50 -0.45 -5.67 31.26
CA GLU A 50 0.72 -4.82 30.96
C GLU A 50 1.81 -5.57 30.18
N PHE A 51 1.91 -6.90 30.37
CA PHE A 51 2.80 -7.72 29.55
C PHE A 51 2.25 -7.85 28.12
N ARG A 52 0.94 -8.10 27.97
CA ARG A 52 0.26 -8.15 26.67
C ARG A 52 0.42 -6.85 25.87
N LYS A 53 0.24 -5.68 26.51
CA LYS A 53 0.46 -4.37 25.87
C LYS A 53 1.90 -4.22 25.35
N ARG A 54 2.90 -4.58 26.15
CA ARG A 54 4.32 -4.54 25.74
C ARG A 54 4.61 -5.49 24.59
N TRP A 55 4.03 -6.69 24.60
CA TRP A 55 4.15 -7.64 23.51
C TRP A 55 3.57 -7.10 22.20
N ILE A 56 2.35 -6.56 22.25
CA ILE A 56 1.69 -5.93 21.09
C ILE A 56 2.52 -4.76 20.54
N HIS A 57 3.04 -3.90 21.41
CA HIS A 57 3.93 -2.82 21.00
C HIS A 57 5.25 -3.32 20.39
N THR A 58 5.79 -4.44 20.89
CA THR A 58 6.98 -5.08 20.31
C THR A 58 6.67 -5.60 18.89
N ILE A 59 5.51 -6.19 18.67
CA ILE A 59 5.06 -6.61 17.32
C ILE A 59 5.00 -5.42 16.37
N HIS A 60 4.40 -4.31 16.78
CA HIS A 60 4.34 -3.08 15.99
C HIS A 60 5.74 -2.67 15.52
N LEU A 61 6.67 -2.44 16.46
CA LEU A 61 8.03 -2.00 16.14
C LEU A 61 8.80 -3.02 15.27
N THR A 62 8.57 -4.32 15.50
CA THR A 62 9.16 -5.39 14.69
C THR A 62 8.65 -5.34 13.25
N LEU A 63 7.34 -5.16 13.03
CA LEU A 63 6.76 -5.03 11.68
C LEU A 63 7.28 -3.78 10.95
N GLU A 64 7.37 -2.65 11.65
CA GLU A 64 7.91 -1.40 11.10
C GLU A 64 9.37 -1.58 10.64
N LYS A 65 10.21 -2.15 11.50
CA LYS A 65 11.62 -2.44 11.19
C LYS A 65 11.80 -3.51 10.12
N ALA A 66 10.88 -4.46 10.02
CA ALA A 66 10.96 -5.53 9.05
C ALA A 66 10.78 -5.01 7.62
N GLY A 67 10.08 -3.90 7.41
CA GLY A 67 10.06 -3.16 6.15
C GLY A 67 8.73 -3.21 5.39
N PRO A 68 8.70 -2.79 4.11
CA PRO A 68 7.45 -2.46 3.41
C PRO A 68 6.42 -3.58 3.35
N ALA A 69 6.85 -4.83 3.17
CA ALA A 69 5.94 -5.98 3.15
C ALA A 69 5.26 -6.19 4.51
N PHE A 70 5.99 -6.05 5.61
CA PHE A 70 5.49 -6.28 6.96
C PHE A 70 4.67 -5.11 7.50
N ILE A 71 5.02 -3.87 7.16
CA ILE A 71 4.19 -2.68 7.41
C ILE A 71 2.82 -2.88 6.77
N LYS A 72 2.79 -3.27 5.48
CA LYS A 72 1.53 -3.52 4.78
C LYS A 72 0.76 -4.71 5.33
N TRP A 73 1.46 -5.74 5.82
CA TRP A 73 0.83 -6.85 6.52
C TRP A 73 0.15 -6.38 7.80
N GLY A 74 0.83 -5.55 8.60
CA GLY A 74 0.26 -4.98 9.82
C GLY A 74 -0.95 -4.11 9.53
N GLN A 75 -0.89 -3.25 8.50
CA GLN A 75 -2.03 -2.47 8.04
C GLN A 75 -3.20 -3.37 7.64
N TRP A 76 -2.94 -4.41 6.84
CA TRP A 76 -3.98 -5.39 6.47
C TRP A 76 -4.60 -6.07 7.69
N ALA A 77 -3.78 -6.53 8.64
CA ALA A 77 -4.22 -7.16 9.88
C ALA A 77 -5.04 -6.20 10.77
N ALA A 78 -4.70 -4.91 10.79
CA ALA A 78 -5.45 -3.89 11.54
C ALA A 78 -6.92 -3.78 11.09
N THR A 79 -7.21 -4.07 9.83
CA THR A 79 -8.58 -4.02 9.27
C THR A 79 -9.38 -5.31 9.44
N ARG A 80 -8.80 -6.34 10.06
CA ARG A 80 -9.37 -7.68 10.17
C ARG A 80 -9.61 -8.11 11.63
N PRO A 81 -10.49 -7.43 12.38
CA PRO A 81 -10.83 -7.82 13.76
C PRO A 81 -11.57 -9.16 13.84
N ASP A 82 -12.02 -9.71 12.70
CA ASP A 82 -12.53 -11.06 12.56
C ASP A 82 -11.43 -12.13 12.60
N LEU A 83 -10.18 -11.77 12.28
CA LEU A 83 -9.02 -12.66 12.31
C LEU A 83 -8.07 -12.37 13.48
N PHE A 84 -7.99 -11.11 13.91
CA PHE A 84 -7.00 -10.66 14.90
C PHE A 84 -7.67 -10.02 16.12
N PRO A 85 -7.06 -10.12 17.32
CA PRO A 85 -7.56 -9.44 18.52
C PRO A 85 -7.65 -7.93 18.33
N ARG A 86 -8.72 -7.31 18.85
CA ARG A 86 -9.01 -5.88 18.65
C ARG A 86 -7.88 -4.96 19.14
N ASP A 87 -7.26 -5.29 20.27
CA ASP A 87 -6.15 -4.51 20.84
C ASP A 87 -4.89 -4.57 19.96
N LEU A 88 -4.63 -5.72 19.32
CA LEU A 88 -3.60 -5.83 18.30
C LEU A 88 -3.97 -4.99 17.07
N CYS A 89 -5.20 -5.09 16.57
CA CYS A 89 -5.64 -4.29 15.41
C CYS A 89 -5.49 -2.79 15.67
N SER A 90 -5.90 -2.31 16.85
CA SER A 90 -5.77 -0.89 17.23
C SER A 90 -4.31 -0.42 17.31
N GLU A 91 -3.38 -1.27 17.75
CA GLU A 91 -1.97 -0.90 17.74
C GLU A 91 -1.40 -0.91 16.32
N LEU A 92 -1.74 -1.90 15.50
CA LEU A 92 -1.27 -2.02 14.12
C LEU A 92 -1.84 -0.93 13.20
N ALA A 93 -3.01 -0.36 13.52
CA ALA A 93 -3.56 0.80 12.83
C ALA A 93 -2.63 2.02 12.93
N LYS A 94 -1.80 2.09 13.99
CA LYS A 94 -0.80 3.16 14.19
C LYS A 94 0.46 2.98 13.35
N LEU A 95 0.54 1.94 12.50
CA LEU A 95 1.63 1.78 11.54
C LEU A 95 1.52 2.89 10.47
N HIS A 96 1.90 4.09 10.87
CA HIS A 96 2.05 5.25 10.00
C HIS A 96 3.36 5.14 9.24
N SER A 97 3.32 5.52 7.98
CA SER A 97 4.49 5.44 7.14
C SER A 97 5.43 6.62 7.41
N ASN A 98 6.46 6.40 8.23
CA ASN A 98 7.76 7.03 8.00
C ASN A 98 8.38 6.40 6.74
N ALA A 99 7.72 6.62 5.60
CA ALA A 99 8.13 6.00 4.35
C ALA A 99 9.51 6.55 3.96
N PRO A 100 10.48 5.67 3.67
CA PRO A 100 11.77 6.12 3.21
C PRO A 100 11.57 6.97 1.95
N THR A 101 12.29 8.09 1.85
CA THR A 101 12.34 8.84 0.59
C THR A 101 13.59 8.43 -0.18
N HIS A 102 13.45 8.28 -1.49
CA HIS A 102 14.59 8.08 -2.38
C HIS A 102 15.00 9.41 -3.03
N SER A 103 16.25 9.49 -3.48
CA SER A 103 16.79 10.72 -4.05
C SER A 103 16.08 11.11 -5.35
N PHE A 104 15.95 12.41 -5.61
CA PHE A 104 15.36 12.90 -6.84
C PHE A 104 16.06 12.37 -8.12
N GLN A 105 17.35 12.07 -8.05
CA GLN A 105 18.07 11.44 -9.17
C GLN A 105 17.48 10.08 -9.54
N VAL A 106 17.08 9.27 -8.56
CA VAL A 106 16.39 8.00 -8.80
C VAL A 106 15.00 8.24 -9.37
N THR A 107 14.26 9.23 -8.84
CA THR A 107 12.96 9.66 -9.39
C THR A 107 13.09 9.98 -10.88
N LYS A 108 13.99 10.90 -11.23
CA LYS A 108 14.24 11.35 -12.60
C LYS A 108 14.58 10.17 -13.51
N ARG A 109 15.54 9.32 -13.12
CA ARG A 109 15.91 8.13 -13.93
C ARG A 109 14.74 7.17 -14.13
N THR A 110 13.91 6.97 -13.10
CA THR A 110 12.75 6.07 -13.17
C THR A 110 11.70 6.58 -14.15
N ILE A 111 11.40 7.89 -14.11
CA ILE A 111 10.48 8.55 -15.05
C ILE A 111 11.03 8.49 -16.48
N GLU A 112 12.30 8.85 -16.69
CA GLU A 112 12.89 8.87 -18.03
C GLU A 112 12.95 7.48 -18.66
N ARG A 113 13.19 6.44 -17.85
CA ARG A 113 13.15 5.04 -18.32
C ARG A 113 11.74 4.57 -18.61
N ALA A 114 10.77 4.91 -17.76
CA ALA A 114 9.38 4.46 -17.91
C ALA A 114 8.72 5.01 -19.18
N PHE A 115 9.03 6.25 -19.56
CA PHE A 115 8.37 6.93 -20.68
C PHE A 115 9.28 7.18 -21.89
N HIS A 116 10.54 6.73 -21.83
CA HIS A 116 11.55 6.94 -22.88
C HIS A 116 11.70 8.40 -23.32
N ARG A 117 11.53 9.34 -22.38
CA ARG A 117 11.51 10.80 -22.62
C ARG A 117 12.22 11.52 -21.50
N LYS A 118 12.85 12.66 -21.78
CA LYS A 118 13.50 13.46 -20.73
C LYS A 118 12.48 14.15 -19.84
N LEU A 119 12.79 14.31 -18.56
CA LEU A 119 11.87 14.94 -17.60
C LEU A 119 11.33 16.32 -18.10
N PRO A 120 12.15 17.22 -18.65
CA PRO A 120 11.70 18.53 -19.16
C PRO A 120 10.90 18.46 -20.47
N GLU A 121 10.83 17.30 -21.13
CA GLU A 121 9.97 17.07 -22.28
C GLU A 121 8.55 16.72 -21.86
N ILE A 122 8.37 16.17 -20.65
CA ILE A 122 7.10 15.72 -20.10
C ILE A 122 6.49 16.83 -19.22
N PHE A 123 7.31 17.45 -18.38
CA PHE A 123 6.88 18.42 -17.38
C PHE A 123 7.50 19.79 -17.63
N GLU A 124 6.71 20.85 -17.45
CA GLU A 124 7.17 22.23 -17.46
C GLU A 124 7.84 22.60 -16.14
N LYS A 125 7.23 22.18 -15.02
CA LYS A 125 7.75 22.33 -13.66
C LYS A 125 7.65 20.98 -12.95
N PHE A 126 8.65 20.64 -12.14
CA PHE A 126 8.65 19.42 -11.34
C PHE A 126 9.28 19.71 -9.99
N GLU A 127 8.57 19.45 -8.90
CA GLU A 127 9.08 19.66 -7.54
C GLU A 127 9.98 18.50 -7.14
N GLU A 128 11.26 18.77 -6.90
CA GLU A 128 12.24 17.73 -6.55
C GLU A 128 11.97 17.11 -5.17
N LYS A 129 11.44 17.90 -4.23
CA LYS A 129 11.02 17.41 -2.92
C LYS A 129 9.66 16.71 -3.07
N PRO A 130 9.50 15.46 -2.59
CA PRO A 130 8.20 14.80 -2.63
C PRO A 130 7.20 15.52 -1.71
N VAL A 131 5.95 15.60 -2.14
CA VAL A 131 4.83 16.12 -1.32
C VAL A 131 4.34 15.10 -0.31
N ALA A 132 4.51 13.82 -0.61
CA ALA A 132 4.17 12.70 0.26
C ALA A 132 5.05 11.50 -0.07
N SER A 133 5.25 10.61 0.90
CA SER A 133 5.95 9.35 0.70
C SER A 133 5.15 8.22 1.35
N GLY A 134 5.00 7.10 0.64
CA GLY A 134 4.37 5.89 1.15
C GLY A 134 5.32 4.69 1.00
N SER A 135 4.99 3.57 1.64
CA SER A 135 5.85 2.36 1.65
C SER A 135 6.31 1.84 0.27
N VAL A 136 5.55 2.09 -0.80
CA VAL A 136 5.83 1.58 -2.16
C VAL A 136 6.31 2.68 -3.12
N ALA A 137 5.83 3.91 -2.95
CA ALA A 137 6.12 5.01 -3.85
C ALA A 137 6.10 6.36 -3.11
N GLN A 138 6.82 7.33 -3.65
CA GLN A 138 6.71 8.73 -3.26
C GLN A 138 6.02 9.55 -4.34
N VAL A 139 5.39 10.64 -3.92
CA VAL A 139 4.57 11.50 -4.78
C VAL A 139 5.24 12.84 -4.94
N HIS A 140 5.38 13.30 -6.17
CA HIS A 140 5.87 14.63 -6.52
C HIS A 140 4.76 15.45 -7.15
N ARG A 141 4.78 16.75 -6.94
CA ARG A 141 3.90 17.69 -7.64
C ARG A 141 4.61 18.22 -8.88
N ALA A 142 3.90 18.26 -10.01
CA ALA A 142 4.44 18.74 -11.28
C ALA A 142 3.37 19.46 -12.11
N THR A 143 3.82 20.16 -13.15
CA THR A 143 2.97 20.76 -14.18
C THR A 143 3.27 20.11 -15.52
N LEU A 144 2.24 19.58 -16.19
CA LEU A 144 2.41 18.94 -17.50
C LEU A 144 2.76 19.96 -18.59
N LYS A 145 3.70 19.56 -19.44
CA LYS A 145 4.07 20.33 -20.63
C LYS A 145 3.14 19.97 -21.77
N TYR A 146 2.15 20.81 -22.04
CA TYR A 146 1.33 20.69 -23.25
C TYR A 146 1.99 21.40 -24.43
N ARG A 147 2.15 20.69 -25.55
CA ARG A 147 2.54 21.27 -26.84
C ARG A 147 1.47 20.95 -27.87
N TYR A 148 0.58 21.90 -28.12
CA TYR A 148 -0.17 21.98 -29.36
C TYR A 148 0.16 23.33 -30.00
N PRO A 149 0.69 23.35 -31.23
CA PRO A 149 0.91 24.61 -31.94
C PRO A 149 -0.40 25.40 -32.04
N GLY A 150 -0.41 26.64 -31.56
CA GLY A 150 -1.55 27.56 -31.69
C GLY A 150 -2.63 27.48 -30.59
N GLN A 151 -2.47 26.64 -29.55
CA GLN A 151 -3.46 26.54 -28.48
C GLN A 151 -2.82 26.77 -27.10
N GLN A 152 -3.16 27.89 -26.46
CA GLN A 152 -2.86 28.09 -25.03
C GLN A 152 -3.73 27.12 -24.22
N ILE A 153 -3.12 26.04 -23.73
CA ILE A 153 -3.78 25.10 -22.84
C ILE A 153 -3.46 25.50 -21.40
N LYS A 154 -4.48 25.49 -20.53
CA LYS A 154 -4.26 25.74 -19.09
C LYS A 154 -3.25 24.74 -18.54
N PRO A 155 -2.24 25.18 -17.77
CA PRO A 155 -1.30 24.27 -17.13
C PRO A 155 -2.06 23.27 -16.26
N VAL A 156 -1.82 21.98 -16.47
CA VAL A 156 -2.43 20.91 -15.66
C VAL A 156 -1.45 20.51 -14.57
N VAL A 157 -1.84 20.75 -13.33
CA VAL A 157 -1.09 20.30 -12.15
C VAL A 157 -1.39 18.82 -11.92
N VAL A 158 -0.34 18.04 -11.71
CA VAL A 158 -0.40 16.59 -11.60
C VAL A 158 0.36 16.09 -10.39
N ALA A 159 -0.11 14.95 -9.86
CA ALA A 159 0.63 14.13 -8.93
C ALA A 159 1.41 13.07 -9.72
N VAL A 160 2.72 12.99 -9.50
CA VAL A 160 3.61 12.01 -10.13
C VAL A 160 4.09 11.04 -9.06
N LYS A 161 3.49 9.86 -9.03
CA LYS A 161 3.86 8.78 -8.13
C LYS A 161 4.99 7.98 -8.74
N VAL A 162 6.06 7.79 -7.98
CA VAL A 162 7.27 7.10 -8.42
C VAL A 162 7.63 6.02 -7.41
N ARG A 163 7.66 4.78 -7.88
CA ARG A 163 7.96 3.61 -7.06
C ARG A 163 9.37 3.68 -6.47
N HIS A 164 9.52 3.29 -5.21
CA HIS A 164 10.84 3.17 -4.58
C HIS A 164 11.71 2.14 -5.31
N PRO A 165 13.03 2.39 -5.44
CA PRO A 165 13.94 1.46 -6.09
C PRO A 165 14.00 0.13 -5.32
N GLY A 166 13.90 -0.99 -6.04
CA GLY A 166 14.05 -2.33 -5.46
C GLY A 166 12.89 -2.81 -4.58
N VAL A 167 11.83 -2.00 -4.39
CA VAL A 167 10.74 -2.34 -3.46
C VAL A 167 9.94 -3.56 -3.93
N GLY A 168 9.78 -3.73 -5.24
CA GLY A 168 9.08 -4.89 -5.79
C GLY A 168 9.85 -6.18 -5.55
N GLU A 169 11.17 -6.15 -5.75
CA GLU A 169 12.05 -7.28 -5.49
C GLU A 169 12.12 -7.59 -3.99
N ALA A 170 12.20 -6.57 -3.13
CA ALA A 170 12.19 -6.72 -1.68
C ALA A 170 10.88 -7.39 -1.19
N ILE A 171 9.72 -6.87 -1.63
CA ILE A 171 8.41 -7.45 -1.29
C ILE A 171 8.32 -8.89 -1.79
N ARG A 172 8.72 -9.17 -3.04
CA ARG A 172 8.72 -10.53 -3.59
C ARG A 172 9.57 -11.50 -2.75
N ARG A 173 10.75 -11.06 -2.29
CA ARG A 173 11.63 -11.86 -1.43
C ARG A 173 11.02 -12.14 -0.07
N ASP A 174 10.47 -11.12 0.57
CA ASP A 174 9.77 -11.29 1.85
C ASP A 174 8.60 -12.27 1.71
N PHE A 175 7.85 -12.22 0.60
CA PHE A 175 6.78 -13.18 0.32
C PHE A 175 7.26 -14.62 0.11
N MET A 176 8.43 -14.83 -0.50
CA MET A 176 9.00 -16.18 -0.63
C MET A 176 9.30 -16.76 0.77
N ILE A 177 9.84 -15.94 1.67
CA ILE A 177 10.13 -16.34 3.06
C ILE A 177 8.84 -16.60 3.83
N ILE A 178 7.86 -15.68 3.76
CA ILE A 178 6.59 -15.82 4.47
C ILE A 178 5.84 -17.07 4.00
N ASN A 179 5.77 -17.33 2.68
CA ASN A 179 5.13 -18.54 2.14
C ASN A 179 5.84 -19.81 2.58
N PHE A 180 7.18 -19.79 2.63
CA PHE A 180 7.95 -20.93 3.11
C PHE A 180 7.64 -21.23 4.59
N VAL A 181 7.63 -20.20 5.44
CA VAL A 181 7.28 -20.34 6.86
C VAL A 181 5.82 -20.80 7.03
N ALA A 182 4.88 -20.27 6.26
CA ALA A 182 3.48 -20.66 6.31
C ALA A 182 3.27 -22.15 5.93
N ARG A 183 4.04 -22.65 4.96
CA ARG A 183 4.05 -24.09 4.62
C ARG A 183 4.66 -24.96 5.71
N ILE A 184 5.60 -24.45 6.49
CA ILE A 184 6.17 -25.20 7.62
C ILE A 184 5.21 -25.18 8.81
N SER A 185 4.52 -24.06 9.05
CA SER A 185 3.62 -23.92 10.19
C SER A 185 2.42 -24.87 10.13
N THR A 186 2.00 -25.32 8.93
CA THR A 186 0.96 -26.35 8.78
C THR A 186 1.34 -27.69 9.42
N PHE A 187 2.63 -27.95 9.64
CA PHE A 187 3.11 -29.16 10.33
C PHE A 187 3.11 -29.02 11.86
N ILE A 188 2.90 -27.82 12.39
CA ILE A 188 2.88 -27.54 13.83
C ILE A 188 1.40 -27.48 14.28
N PRO A 189 0.89 -28.48 15.04
CA PRO A 189 -0.52 -28.55 15.40
C PRO A 189 -1.03 -27.32 16.16
N THR A 190 -0.18 -26.73 17.00
CA THR A 190 -0.46 -25.51 17.77
C THR A 190 -0.48 -24.23 16.93
N LEU A 191 -0.16 -24.27 15.64
CA LEU A 191 -0.25 -23.11 14.73
C LEU A 191 -1.34 -23.29 13.66
N LYS A 192 -1.91 -24.49 13.51
CA LYS A 192 -3.00 -24.77 12.55
C LYS A 192 -4.24 -23.90 12.78
N TRP A 193 -4.56 -23.59 14.04
CA TRP A 193 -5.67 -22.70 14.41
C TRP A 193 -5.56 -21.28 13.83
N LEU A 194 -4.33 -20.80 13.55
CA LEU A 194 -4.10 -19.45 13.01
C LEU A 194 -4.35 -19.36 11.49
N ARG A 195 -4.54 -20.49 10.77
CA ARG A 195 -4.76 -20.54 9.30
C ARG A 195 -3.84 -19.58 8.54
N LEU A 196 -2.55 -19.61 8.92
CA LEU A 196 -1.54 -18.67 8.44
C LEU A 196 -1.32 -18.80 6.93
N ASP A 197 -1.45 -19.99 6.38
CA ASP A 197 -1.39 -20.26 4.95
C ASP A 197 -2.45 -19.49 4.16
N GLU A 198 -3.71 -19.55 4.58
CA GLU A 198 -4.79 -18.82 3.93
C GLU A 198 -4.64 -17.31 4.10
N SER A 199 -4.29 -16.86 5.31
CA SER A 199 -4.06 -15.44 5.60
C SER A 199 -2.92 -14.86 4.75
N VAL A 200 -1.84 -15.62 4.58
CA VAL A 200 -0.69 -15.24 3.74
C VAL A 200 -1.05 -15.24 2.26
N GLN A 201 -1.86 -16.19 1.77
CA GLN A 201 -2.31 -16.21 0.39
C GLN A 201 -3.21 -15.02 0.06
N GLN A 202 -4.18 -14.72 0.92
CA GLN A 202 -5.05 -13.53 0.78
C GLN A 202 -4.22 -12.24 0.77
N PHE A 203 -3.25 -12.14 1.68
CA PHE A 203 -2.34 -11.01 1.75
C PHE A 203 -1.41 -10.91 0.53
N GLY A 204 -0.97 -12.04 -0.03
CA GLY A 204 -0.07 -12.09 -1.20
C GLY A 204 -0.66 -11.51 -2.46
N VAL A 205 -1.91 -11.85 -2.77
CA VAL A 205 -2.61 -11.27 -3.92
C VAL A 205 -2.78 -9.76 -3.73
N PHE A 206 -3.13 -9.33 -2.52
CA PHE A 206 -3.27 -7.92 -2.17
C PHE A 206 -1.96 -7.15 -2.37
N MET A 207 -0.85 -7.62 -1.82
CA MET A 207 0.43 -6.91 -1.88
C MET A 207 1.02 -6.81 -3.27
N MET A 208 0.98 -7.90 -4.04
CA MET A 208 1.54 -7.87 -5.40
C MET A 208 0.77 -6.92 -6.30
N SER A 209 -0.51 -6.65 -6.01
CA SER A 209 -1.31 -5.67 -6.73
C SER A 209 -0.85 -4.22 -6.49
N GLN A 210 -0.21 -3.94 -5.35
CA GLN A 210 0.21 -2.60 -4.95
C GLN A 210 1.59 -2.20 -5.50
N VAL A 211 2.40 -3.17 -5.95
CA VAL A 211 3.75 -2.92 -6.49
C VAL A 211 3.71 -2.37 -7.91
N ASP A 212 2.63 -2.62 -8.64
CA ASP A 212 2.42 -2.17 -10.01
C ASP A 212 1.45 -0.98 -10.04
N LEU A 213 2.00 0.23 -10.24
CA LEU A 213 1.21 1.46 -10.26
C LEU A 213 0.22 1.53 -11.43
N SER A 214 0.38 0.70 -12.47
CA SER A 214 -0.61 0.63 -13.56
C SER A 214 -1.91 -0.03 -13.12
N ARG A 215 -1.85 -0.94 -12.13
CA ARG A 215 -3.04 -1.52 -11.52
C ARG A 215 -3.80 -0.48 -10.71
N GLU A 216 -3.09 0.37 -9.96
CA GLU A 216 -3.71 1.52 -9.26
C GLU A 216 -4.44 2.43 -10.27
N ALA A 217 -3.81 2.74 -11.41
CA ALA A 217 -4.45 3.53 -12.47
C ALA A 217 -5.74 2.86 -12.99
N ALA A 218 -5.72 1.55 -13.24
CA ALA A 218 -6.89 0.81 -13.69
C ALA A 218 -8.02 0.82 -12.64
N HIS A 219 -7.69 0.71 -11.35
CA HIS A 219 -8.64 0.84 -10.26
C HIS A 219 -9.25 2.25 -10.22
N LEU A 220 -8.42 3.30 -10.31
CA LEU A 220 -8.91 4.70 -10.35
C LEU A 220 -9.88 4.94 -11.51
N CYS A 221 -9.56 4.47 -12.71
CA CYS A 221 -10.48 4.55 -13.86
C CYS A 221 -11.85 3.91 -13.55
N ARG A 222 -11.84 2.77 -12.85
CA ARG A 222 -13.07 2.08 -12.44
C ARG A 222 -13.85 2.85 -11.39
N PHE A 223 -13.17 3.41 -10.38
CA PHE A 223 -13.79 4.29 -9.39
C PHE A 223 -14.45 5.50 -10.04
N ILE A 224 -13.74 6.18 -10.94
CA ILE A 224 -14.27 7.33 -11.70
C ILE A 224 -15.54 6.92 -12.45
N TYR A 225 -15.52 5.77 -13.14
CA TYR A 225 -16.70 5.27 -13.84
C TYR A 225 -17.86 4.99 -12.87
N ASN A 226 -17.62 4.26 -11.78
CA ASN A 226 -18.66 3.87 -10.82
C ASN A 226 -19.27 5.06 -10.08
N PHE A 227 -18.48 6.10 -9.84
CA PHE A 227 -18.90 7.33 -9.15
C PHE A 227 -19.26 8.49 -10.09
N ARG A 228 -19.27 8.30 -11.43
CA ARG A 228 -19.53 9.36 -12.42
C ARG A 228 -20.83 10.18 -12.25
N ARG A 229 -21.80 9.67 -11.48
CA ARG A 229 -23.08 10.35 -11.19
C ARG A 229 -23.14 11.00 -9.80
N TRP A 230 -22.08 10.87 -9.00
CA TRP A 230 -22.01 11.37 -7.64
C TRP A 230 -21.19 12.65 -7.62
N LYS A 231 -21.70 13.69 -6.97
CA LYS A 231 -21.07 15.02 -6.93
C LYS A 231 -20.15 15.20 -5.72
N ASP A 232 -20.41 14.47 -4.64
CA ASP A 232 -19.71 14.63 -3.37
C ASP A 232 -18.39 13.84 -3.28
N VAL A 233 -18.09 13.01 -4.29
CA VAL A 233 -16.91 12.14 -4.32
C VAL A 233 -16.26 12.22 -5.69
N SER A 234 -14.98 12.61 -5.73
CA SER A 234 -14.12 12.58 -6.91
C SER A 234 -12.88 11.73 -6.67
N PHE A 235 -12.22 11.34 -7.75
CA PHE A 235 -10.99 10.55 -7.72
C PHE A 235 -9.97 11.18 -8.66
N PRO A 236 -8.66 11.12 -8.32
CA PRO A 236 -7.60 11.51 -9.25
C PRO A 236 -7.74 10.75 -10.57
N LYS A 237 -7.60 11.47 -11.70
CA LYS A 237 -7.71 10.90 -13.04
C LYS A 237 -6.32 10.52 -13.56
N PRO A 238 -6.05 9.22 -13.80
CA PRO A 238 -4.83 8.80 -14.48
C PRO A 238 -4.72 9.43 -15.88
N LEU A 239 -3.53 9.90 -16.24
CA LEU A 239 -3.29 10.60 -17.50
C LEU A 239 -2.50 9.71 -18.46
N TYR A 240 -3.18 9.11 -19.43
CA TYR A 240 -2.52 8.32 -20.48
C TYR A 240 -1.87 9.24 -21.53
N PRO A 241 -0.71 8.87 -22.10
CA PRO A 241 0.02 7.60 -21.93
C PRO A 241 1.02 7.58 -20.75
N LEU A 242 0.91 8.48 -19.77
CA LEU A 242 1.84 8.60 -18.63
C LEU A 242 1.48 7.65 -17.47
N VAL A 243 1.22 6.39 -17.79
CA VAL A 243 0.93 5.31 -16.84
C VAL A 243 1.88 4.15 -17.12
N HIS A 244 2.65 3.74 -16.11
CA HIS A 244 3.65 2.68 -16.19
C HIS A 244 3.74 1.94 -14.85
N PRO A 245 4.12 0.65 -14.79
CA PRO A 245 4.22 -0.09 -13.53
C PRO A 245 5.09 0.55 -12.42
N SER A 246 6.05 1.39 -12.79
CA SER A 246 6.92 2.14 -11.86
C SER A 246 6.58 3.62 -11.70
N VAL A 247 5.70 4.18 -12.55
CA VAL A 247 5.35 5.61 -12.53
C VAL A 247 3.88 5.82 -12.91
N LEU A 248 3.13 6.53 -12.08
CA LEU A 248 1.74 6.92 -12.34
C LEU A 248 1.62 8.45 -12.29
N VAL A 249 1.18 9.05 -13.39
CA VAL A 249 0.79 10.46 -13.45
C VAL A 249 -0.73 10.56 -13.41
N GLU A 250 -1.25 11.30 -12.43
CA GLU A 250 -2.68 11.55 -12.24
C GLU A 250 -2.96 13.04 -11.97
N THR A 251 -4.21 13.48 -12.10
CA THR A 251 -4.59 14.84 -11.69
C THR A 251 -4.25 15.10 -10.23
N PHE A 252 -3.77 16.30 -9.93
CA PHE A 252 -3.53 16.70 -8.55
C PHE A 252 -4.84 17.16 -7.92
N GLU A 253 -5.31 16.44 -6.90
CA GLU A 253 -6.51 16.81 -6.14
C GLU A 253 -6.10 17.61 -4.91
N GLN A 254 -6.61 18.84 -4.80
CA GLN A 254 -6.34 19.71 -3.67
C GLN A 254 -7.41 19.52 -2.60
N GLY A 255 -6.99 19.26 -1.36
CA GLY A 255 -7.88 19.08 -0.23
C GLY A 255 -7.12 18.95 1.09
N GLU A 256 -7.88 18.99 2.18
CA GLU A 256 -7.38 18.74 3.52
C GLU A 256 -7.65 17.28 3.91
N SER A 257 -6.79 16.72 4.77
CA SER A 257 -6.98 15.35 5.26
C SER A 257 -8.27 15.26 6.09
N VAL A 258 -9.01 14.17 5.94
CA VAL A 258 -10.20 13.90 6.77
C VAL A 258 -9.81 13.80 8.25
N LEU A 259 -8.59 13.33 8.55
CA LEU A 259 -8.05 13.24 9.91
C LEU A 259 -8.04 14.60 10.63
N HIS A 260 -7.76 15.69 9.93
CA HIS A 260 -7.81 17.05 10.49
C HIS A 260 -9.17 17.33 11.15
N TYR A 261 -10.26 16.90 10.50
CA TYR A 261 -11.62 17.10 11.00
C TYR A 261 -12.06 16.05 12.03
N VAL A 262 -11.40 14.89 12.10
CA VAL A 262 -11.77 13.78 13.00
C VAL A 262 -11.01 13.83 14.33
N GLU A 263 -9.75 14.27 14.31
CA GLU A 263 -8.90 14.37 15.49
C GLU A 263 -9.11 15.68 16.27
N GLU A 264 -9.56 16.74 15.61
CA GLU A 264 -9.92 17.99 16.30
C GLU A 264 -11.17 17.79 17.18
N LEU A 265 -10.94 17.83 18.50
CA LEU A 265 -11.92 17.52 19.54
C LEU A 265 -13.04 18.56 19.67
N GLU A 266 -12.84 19.79 19.18
CA GLU A 266 -13.81 20.89 19.32
C GLU A 266 -14.16 21.52 17.97
N GLY A 267 -15.47 21.69 17.70
CA GLY A 267 -15.97 22.35 16.49
C GLY A 267 -16.26 21.41 15.31
N HIS A 268 -16.87 21.99 14.26
CA HIS A 268 -17.15 21.34 12.97
C HIS A 268 -18.19 20.19 12.94
N GLU A 269 -19.09 20.08 13.91
CA GLU A 269 -20.12 19.00 13.96
C GLU A 269 -20.90 18.81 12.65
N ARG A 270 -21.26 19.91 11.99
CA ARG A 270 -21.92 19.84 10.67
C ARG A 270 -21.04 19.20 9.60
N ILE A 271 -19.75 19.51 9.59
CA ILE A 271 -18.78 18.95 8.64
C ILE A 271 -18.50 17.49 8.99
N LYS A 272 -18.29 17.16 10.27
CA LYS A 272 -18.14 15.77 10.74
C LYS A 272 -19.32 14.90 10.31
N SER A 273 -20.55 15.36 10.55
CA SER A 273 -21.77 14.67 10.13
C SER A 273 -21.87 14.55 8.59
N ALA A 274 -21.52 15.61 7.85
CA ALA A 274 -21.51 15.57 6.39
C ALA A 274 -20.48 14.58 5.84
N LEU A 275 -19.25 14.57 6.37
CA LEU A 275 -18.18 13.65 6.01
C LEU A 275 -18.56 12.21 6.34
N ALA A 276 -19.10 11.95 7.54
CA ALA A 276 -19.59 10.63 7.94
C ALA A 276 -20.70 10.14 6.99
N ARG A 277 -21.63 11.03 6.62
CA ARG A 277 -22.70 10.72 5.66
C ARG A 277 -22.13 10.41 4.28
N ILE A 278 -21.25 11.26 3.73
CA ILE A 278 -20.62 11.04 2.41
C ILE A 278 -19.83 9.73 2.41
N GLY A 279 -19.02 9.50 3.44
CA GLY A 279 -18.19 8.32 3.63
C GLY A 279 -19.01 7.04 3.72
N THR A 280 -20.07 7.03 4.53
CA THR A 280 -20.98 5.88 4.67
C THR A 280 -21.68 5.57 3.35
N HIS A 281 -22.19 6.59 2.66
CA HIS A 281 -22.83 6.43 1.35
C HIS A 281 -21.86 5.91 0.29
N ALA A 282 -20.64 6.43 0.26
CA ALA A 282 -19.59 5.96 -0.65
C ALA A 282 -19.26 4.49 -0.36
N LEU A 283 -19.08 4.11 0.91
CA LEU A 283 -18.82 2.73 1.33
C LEU A 283 -19.95 1.79 0.92
N LEU A 284 -21.20 2.14 1.23
CA LEU A 284 -22.37 1.35 0.84
C LEU A 284 -22.47 1.20 -0.67
N LYS A 285 -22.18 2.25 -1.44
CA LYS A 285 -22.16 2.16 -2.91
C LYS A 285 -21.06 1.21 -3.40
N MET A 286 -19.89 1.21 -2.77
CA MET A 286 -18.81 0.29 -3.12
C MET A 286 -19.19 -1.16 -2.79
N LEU A 287 -19.79 -1.40 -1.62
CA LEU A 287 -20.24 -2.74 -1.22
C LEU A 287 -21.41 -3.26 -2.06
N LEU A 288 -22.48 -2.48 -2.19
CA LEU A 288 -23.75 -2.90 -2.79
C LEU A 288 -23.80 -2.69 -4.30
N GLY A 289 -23.16 -1.64 -4.80
CA GLY A 289 -23.24 -1.26 -6.21
C GLY A 289 -22.34 -2.08 -7.12
N TRP A 290 -21.30 -2.72 -6.56
CA TRP A 290 -20.27 -3.39 -7.35
C TRP A 290 -20.53 -4.88 -7.50
N GLN A 291 -21.29 -5.47 -6.58
CA GLN A 291 -21.67 -6.89 -6.57
C GLN A 291 -22.58 -7.30 -7.75
N ARG A 292 -23.05 -6.35 -8.58
CA ARG A 292 -24.05 -6.60 -9.62
C ARG A 292 -23.67 -6.28 -11.06
N LYS A 293 -22.51 -5.67 -11.37
CA LYS A 293 -22.34 -5.15 -12.74
C LYS A 293 -20.99 -5.24 -13.45
N LEU A 294 -19.89 -5.61 -12.82
CA LEU A 294 -18.62 -5.67 -13.55
C LEU A 294 -17.76 -6.82 -13.05
N ASP A 295 -17.66 -7.84 -13.92
CA ASP A 295 -16.64 -8.87 -13.94
C ASP A 295 -16.66 -9.88 -12.76
N PRO A 296 -17.08 -11.14 -12.97
CA PRO A 296 -17.10 -12.15 -11.92
C PRO A 296 -15.72 -12.49 -11.33
N GLU A 297 -14.62 -12.07 -11.96
CA GLU A 297 -13.26 -12.17 -11.43
C GLU A 297 -12.84 -10.95 -10.56
N TYR A 298 -13.66 -9.89 -10.50
CA TYR A 298 -13.30 -8.69 -9.77
C TYR A 298 -13.79 -8.70 -8.33
N ASP A 299 -12.85 -8.91 -7.42
CA ASP A 299 -13.10 -8.85 -5.99
C ASP A 299 -13.22 -7.39 -5.51
N VAL A 300 -14.47 -6.98 -5.23
CA VAL A 300 -14.85 -5.69 -4.65
C VAL A 300 -14.08 -5.41 -3.36
N LEU A 301 -13.80 -6.45 -2.56
CA LEU A 301 -13.04 -6.34 -1.33
C LEU A 301 -11.59 -5.97 -1.64
N HIS A 302 -11.01 -6.53 -2.70
CA HIS A 302 -9.64 -6.25 -3.14
C HIS A 302 -9.46 -4.80 -3.61
N ALA A 303 -10.44 -4.30 -4.35
CA ALA A 303 -10.46 -2.92 -4.81
C ALA A 303 -10.69 -1.92 -3.67
N LEU A 304 -11.61 -2.24 -2.76
CA LEU A 304 -11.84 -1.48 -1.52
C LEU A 304 -10.58 -1.44 -0.66
N GLN A 305 -9.93 -2.58 -0.44
CA GLN A 305 -8.65 -2.67 0.26
C GLN A 305 -7.60 -1.79 -0.43
N SER A 306 -7.51 -1.81 -1.76
CA SER A 306 -6.52 -0.96 -2.47
C SER A 306 -6.70 0.54 -2.21
N LEU A 307 -7.94 1.02 -2.02
CA LEU A 307 -8.26 2.40 -1.66
C LEU A 307 -8.13 2.68 -0.16
N LEU A 308 -8.65 1.76 0.66
CA LEU A 308 -8.64 1.88 2.12
C LEU A 308 -7.19 1.98 2.63
N PHE A 309 -6.26 1.25 2.03
CA PHE A 309 -4.84 1.31 2.41
C PHE A 309 -4.04 2.48 1.81
N ARG A 310 -4.68 3.51 1.24
CA ARG A 310 -4.10 4.86 1.18
C ARG A 310 -4.07 5.38 2.62
N ALA A 311 -2.86 5.60 3.13
CA ALA A 311 -2.47 5.76 4.54
C ALA A 311 -3.20 6.84 5.38
N ASP A 312 -4.29 7.45 4.92
CA ASP A 312 -5.07 8.44 5.65
C ASP A 312 -6.61 8.27 5.55
N MET A 313 -7.15 7.53 4.55
CA MET A 313 -8.61 7.48 4.36
C MET A 313 -9.32 6.35 5.12
N ALA A 314 -8.73 5.15 5.22
CA ALA A 314 -9.43 4.03 5.88
C ALA A 314 -9.52 4.18 7.39
N ASP A 315 -8.42 4.56 8.03
CA ASP A 315 -8.40 4.67 9.48
C ASP A 315 -9.38 5.77 9.92
N SER A 316 -9.38 6.91 9.22
CA SER A 316 -10.38 7.96 9.42
C SER A 316 -11.82 7.50 9.13
N LEU A 317 -12.06 6.75 8.04
CA LEU A 317 -13.41 6.28 7.69
C LEU A 317 -13.94 5.21 8.65
N PHE A 318 -13.12 4.23 9.03
CA PHE A 318 -13.50 3.15 9.95
C PHE A 318 -13.57 3.63 11.40
N GLU A 319 -12.69 4.55 11.82
CA GLU A 319 -12.77 5.18 13.14
C GLU A 319 -13.98 6.13 13.22
N THR A 320 -14.30 6.85 12.14
CA THR A 320 -15.54 7.66 12.06
C THR A 320 -16.78 6.78 12.10
N ILE A 321 -16.85 5.71 11.30
CA ILE A 321 -17.99 4.77 11.32
C ILE A 321 -18.09 4.06 12.67
N GLY A 322 -16.96 3.69 13.29
CA GLY A 322 -16.91 3.06 14.61
C GLY A 322 -17.38 3.97 15.74
N LYS A 323 -17.00 5.26 15.73
CA LYS A 323 -17.47 6.26 16.69
C LYS A 323 -18.97 6.57 16.52
N PHE A 324 -19.49 6.57 15.28
CA PHE A 324 -20.91 6.79 15.01
C PHE A 324 -21.81 5.57 15.33
N MET A 325 -21.30 4.35 15.20
CA MET A 325 -22.05 3.12 15.54
C MET A 325 -22.07 2.83 17.06
N ALA A 326 -21.25 3.54 17.84
CA ALA A 326 -21.14 3.42 19.30
C ALA A 326 -21.89 4.56 20.05
N ALA A 327 -22.55 5.47 19.33
CA ALA A 327 -23.40 6.55 19.85
C ALA A 327 -24.88 6.27 19.54
#